data_AF-A0AAQ3JIT4-F1
#
_entry.id   AF-A0AAQ3JIT4-F1
#
_cell.length_a   1.000
_cell.length_b   1.000
_cell.length_c   1.000
_cell.angle_alpha   90.00
_cell.angle_beta   90.00
_cell.angle_gamma   90.00
#
_symmetry.space_group_name_H-M   'P 1'
#
loop_
_entity.id
_entity.type
_entity.pdbx_description
1 polymer ?
#
loop_
_entity_poly.entity_id
_entity_poly.type
_entity_poly.pdbx_seq_one_letter_code
_entity_poly.pdbx_strand_id
1 'polypeptide(L)'
;MKKIKYITAFCMMICIIVQLNTNVSANENNICYVAHRGYTKYAPENSIPAFEAAGKEGFQAVECDIHETAKDKKGKRRFVIMHDQTLNRMCGLSGKNVYQKKLTYQKIRSKYHIKTGNNIESYTKKQLRIPSLEEENRK
;
A
#
# COMPACT_ATOMS: atom_id res chain seq x y z
N MET A 1 53.16 15.67 18.48
CA MET A 1 52.91 14.64 17.43
C MET A 1 52.14 13.40 17.89
N LYS A 2 52.12 13.03 19.19
CA LYS A 2 51.38 11.83 19.67
C LYS A 2 49.85 12.00 19.68
N LYS A 3 49.30 13.16 20.10
CA LYS A 3 47.84 13.42 20.18
C LYS A 3 47.08 13.31 18.84
N ILE A 4 47.71 13.70 17.72
CA ILE A 4 47.10 13.64 16.37
C ILE A 4 46.93 12.18 15.88
N LYS A 5 47.82 11.28 16.29
CA LYS A 5 47.72 9.84 15.97
C LYS A 5 46.53 9.17 16.67
N TYR A 6 46.16 9.62 17.87
CA TYR A 6 45.01 9.07 18.60
C TYR A 6 43.66 9.55 18.04
N ILE A 7 43.58 10.80 17.56
CA ILE A 7 42.36 11.35 16.94
C ILE A 7 42.05 10.63 15.62
N THR A 8 43.07 10.39 14.79
CA THR A 8 42.91 9.67 13.52
C THR A 8 42.53 8.20 13.71
N ALA A 9 43.11 7.52 14.71
CA ALA A 9 42.73 6.16 15.07
C ALA A 9 41.28 6.07 15.60
N PHE A 10 40.85 7.04 16.40
CA PHE A 10 39.49 7.10 16.94
C PHE A 10 38.43 7.34 15.85
N CYS A 11 38.71 8.24 14.89
CA CYS A 11 37.84 8.45 13.73
C CYS A 11 37.73 7.20 12.85
N MET A 12 38.83 6.48 12.60
CA MET A 12 38.78 5.22 11.84
C MET A 12 37.98 4.13 12.57
N MET A 13 38.12 4.03 13.89
CA MET A 13 37.36 3.07 14.70
C MET A 13 35.86 3.38 14.70
N ILE A 14 35.46 4.65 14.74
CA ILE A 14 34.06 5.07 14.59
C ILE A 14 33.55 4.75 13.17
N CYS A 15 34.33 4.99 12.12
CA CYS A 15 33.95 4.62 10.75
C CYS A 15 33.74 3.10 10.61
N ILE A 16 34.59 2.28 11.22
CA ILE A 16 34.44 0.82 11.21
C ILE A 16 33.18 0.39 11.98
N ILE A 17 32.91 1.01 13.14
CA ILE A 17 31.69 0.73 13.92
C ILE A 17 30.41 1.14 13.16
N VAL A 18 30.45 2.25 12.41
CA VAL A 18 29.33 2.67 11.54
C VAL A 18 29.15 1.71 10.35
N GLN A 19 30.23 1.18 9.78
CA GLN A 19 30.20 0.19 8.69
C GLN A 19 29.69 -1.18 9.14
N LEU A 20 29.83 -1.55 10.43
CA LEU A 20 29.33 -2.81 10.98
C LEU A 20 27.81 -2.79 11.28
N ASN A 21 27.18 -1.61 11.31
CA ASN A 21 25.74 -1.46 11.58
C ASN A 21 24.88 -1.43 10.31
N THR A 22 25.48 -1.47 9.11
CA THR A 22 24.74 -1.68 7.87
C THR A 22 24.72 -3.17 7.52
N ASN A 23 24.08 -3.98 8.37
CA ASN A 23 23.52 -5.23 7.91
C ASN A 23 22.27 -4.90 7.08
N VAL A 24 22.46 -4.30 5.91
CA VAL A 24 21.50 -4.51 4.83
C VAL A 24 21.69 -5.96 4.44
N SER A 25 20.86 -6.82 5.02
CA SER A 25 20.71 -8.19 4.56
C SER A 25 20.22 -8.13 3.12
N ALA A 26 21.17 -8.12 2.19
CA ALA A 26 20.90 -8.43 0.80
C ALA A 26 20.59 -9.93 0.78
N ASN A 27 19.30 -10.25 0.67
CA ASN A 27 18.80 -11.62 0.54
C ASN A 27 19.60 -12.37 -0.54
N GLU A 28 20.35 -13.38 -0.12
CA GLU A 28 21.41 -14.06 -0.89
C GLU A 28 20.89 -14.77 -2.17
N ASN A 29 19.58 -14.79 -2.40
CA ASN A 29 18.91 -15.42 -3.56
C ASN A 29 18.13 -14.44 -4.47
N ASN A 30 18.20 -13.12 -4.27
CA ASN A 30 17.43 -12.12 -5.05
C ASN A 30 15.90 -12.40 -5.08
N ILE A 31 15.34 -12.97 -4.01
CA ILE A 31 13.91 -13.24 -3.94
C ILE A 31 13.15 -11.94 -3.61
N CYS A 32 12.19 -11.59 -4.47
CA CYS A 32 11.29 -10.45 -4.30
C CYS A 32 9.97 -10.89 -3.65
N TYR A 33 9.69 -10.44 -2.43
CA TYR A 33 8.40 -10.66 -1.78
C TYR A 33 7.41 -9.59 -2.22
N VAL A 34 6.34 -10.03 -2.87
CA VAL A 34 5.25 -9.18 -3.35
C VAL A 34 3.98 -9.46 -2.53
N ALA A 35 3.43 -8.44 -1.89
CA ALA A 35 2.19 -8.57 -1.13
C ALA A 35 0.98 -8.54 -2.08
N HIS A 36 0.37 -9.70 -2.34
CA HIS A 36 -0.83 -9.83 -3.17
C HIS A 36 -2.01 -9.07 -2.54
N ARG A 37 -2.43 -7.98 -3.19
CA ARG A 37 -3.44 -7.00 -2.74
C ARG A 37 -3.09 -6.28 -1.44
N GLY A 38 -1.79 -6.10 -1.18
CA GLY A 38 -1.26 -5.61 0.09
C GLY A 38 -1.16 -6.71 1.16
N TYR A 39 -0.84 -6.34 2.40
CA TYR A 39 -0.69 -7.32 3.48
C TYR A 39 -2.07 -7.72 4.04
N THR A 40 -2.76 -8.60 3.30
CA THR A 40 -4.16 -8.97 3.56
C THR A 40 -4.39 -9.67 4.89
N LYS A 41 -3.35 -10.29 5.47
CA LYS A 41 -3.41 -10.85 6.83
C LYS A 41 -3.65 -9.77 7.89
N TYR A 42 -3.21 -8.53 7.66
CA TYR A 42 -3.28 -7.43 8.61
C TYR A 42 -4.43 -6.45 8.35
N ALA A 43 -4.82 -6.26 7.10
CA ALA A 43 -5.84 -5.30 6.70
C ALA A 43 -6.64 -5.80 5.49
N PRO A 44 -7.78 -5.18 5.17
CA PRO A 44 -8.58 -5.58 4.00
C PRO A 44 -7.79 -5.49 2.69
N GLU A 45 -8.05 -6.40 1.76
CA GLU A 45 -7.41 -6.39 0.44
C GLU A 45 -7.61 -5.05 -0.29
N ASN A 46 -6.61 -4.66 -1.09
CA ASN A 46 -6.66 -3.48 -1.96
C ASN A 46 -7.03 -2.18 -1.21
N SER A 47 -6.59 -2.06 0.04
CA SER A 47 -6.84 -0.91 0.90
C SER A 47 -5.54 -0.21 1.28
N ILE A 48 -5.62 1.10 1.53
CA ILE A 48 -4.48 1.89 2.03
C ILE A 48 -3.80 1.24 3.25
N PRO A 49 -4.52 0.78 4.30
CA PRO A 49 -3.86 0.14 5.42
C PRO A 49 -3.15 -1.18 5.07
N ALA A 50 -3.62 -1.93 4.06
CA ALA A 50 -2.93 -3.14 3.62
C ALA A 50 -1.62 -2.82 2.88
N PHE A 51 -1.61 -1.76 2.08
CA PHE A 51 -0.38 -1.30 1.42
C PHE A 51 0.63 -0.72 2.41
N GLU A 52 0.16 0.12 3.35
CA GLU A 52 1.01 0.66 4.41
C GLU A 52 1.57 -0.45 5.32
N ALA A 53 0.78 -1.48 5.62
CA ALA A 53 1.24 -2.62 6.40
C ALA A 53 2.27 -3.46 5.64
N ALA A 54 2.10 -3.67 4.33
CA ALA A 54 3.09 -4.38 3.51
C ALA A 54 4.44 -3.66 3.51
N GLY A 55 4.45 -2.34 3.33
CA GLY A 55 5.68 -1.55 3.39
C GLY A 55 6.36 -1.62 4.76
N LYS A 56 5.58 -1.60 5.85
CA LYS A 56 6.10 -1.72 7.22
C LYS A 56 6.69 -3.11 7.53
N GLU A 57 6.12 -4.15 6.96
CA GLU A 57 6.56 -5.55 7.15
C GLU A 57 7.76 -5.91 6.26
N GLY A 58 8.22 -4.99 5.41
CA GLY A 58 9.41 -5.19 4.58
C GLY A 58 9.16 -5.92 3.25
N PHE A 59 7.91 -5.99 2.78
CA PHE A 59 7.64 -6.43 1.41
C PHE A 59 8.30 -5.47 0.41
N GLN A 60 8.88 -6.00 -0.65
CA GLN A 60 9.57 -5.20 -1.68
C GLN A 60 8.61 -4.60 -2.70
N ALA A 61 7.43 -5.19 -2.87
CA ALA A 61 6.37 -4.64 -3.72
C ALA A 61 4.98 -5.04 -3.20
N VAL A 62 3.97 -4.34 -3.70
CA VAL A 62 2.56 -4.71 -3.53
C VAL A 62 1.96 -4.97 -4.90
N GLU A 63 1.17 -6.03 -5.02
CA GLU A 63 0.31 -6.24 -6.17
C GLU A 63 -1.05 -5.61 -5.86
N CYS A 64 -1.74 -5.13 -6.89
CA CYS A 64 -3.10 -4.62 -6.77
C CYS A 64 -3.89 -4.79 -8.07
N ASP A 65 -5.21 -4.89 -7.91
CA ASP A 65 -6.14 -5.02 -9.02
C ASP A 65 -6.78 -3.68 -9.36
N ILE A 66 -6.87 -3.33 -10.65
CA ILE A 66 -7.43 -2.04 -11.09
C ILE A 66 -8.65 -2.20 -11.99
N HIS A 67 -9.59 -1.27 -11.88
CA HIS A 67 -10.72 -1.11 -12.80
C HIS A 67 -10.94 0.34 -13.16
N GLU A 68 -11.41 0.56 -14.39
CA GLU A 68 -11.86 1.88 -14.82
C GLU A 68 -13.20 2.27 -14.19
N THR A 69 -13.32 3.54 -13.84
CA THR A 69 -14.61 4.17 -13.52
C THR A 69 -15.34 4.64 -14.78
N ALA A 70 -16.62 4.97 -14.64
CA ALA A 70 -17.31 5.75 -15.66
C ALA A 70 -16.63 7.11 -15.88
N LYS A 71 -16.78 7.66 -17.08
CA LYS A 71 -16.36 9.03 -17.40
C LYS A 71 -17.11 10.02 -16.50
N ASP A 72 -16.40 11.00 -15.96
CA ASP A 72 -17.02 12.14 -15.30
C ASP A 72 -17.64 13.12 -16.31
N LYS A 73 -18.24 14.20 -15.82
CA LYS A 73 -18.86 15.24 -16.67
C LYS A 73 -17.84 15.94 -17.59
N LYS A 74 -16.54 15.87 -17.27
CA LYS A 74 -15.45 16.43 -18.08
C LYS A 74 -14.86 15.38 -19.04
N GLY A 75 -15.47 14.19 -19.13
CA GLY A 75 -15.03 13.11 -20.00
C GLY A 75 -13.85 12.29 -19.48
N LYS A 76 -13.38 12.53 -18.24
CA LYS A 76 -12.21 11.86 -17.67
C LYS A 76 -12.60 10.57 -16.95
N ARG A 77 -11.83 9.50 -17.16
CA ARG A 77 -11.87 8.26 -16.38
C ARG A 77 -10.83 8.28 -15.27
N ARG A 78 -11.04 7.48 -14.24
CA ARG A 78 -10.07 7.18 -13.18
C ARG A 78 -9.91 5.67 -13.07
N PHE A 79 -8.81 5.24 -12.48
CA PHE A 79 -8.60 3.84 -12.11
C PHE A 79 -8.80 3.71 -10.60
N VAL A 80 -9.66 2.79 -10.20
CA VAL A 80 -9.87 2.42 -8.80
C VAL A 80 -9.28 1.07 -8.51
N ILE A 81 -8.78 0.89 -7.30
CA ILE A 81 -8.19 -0.37 -6.86
C ILE A 81 -9.28 -1.25 -6.26
N MET A 82 -9.57 -2.37 -6.90
CA MET A 82 -10.62 -3.33 -6.54
C MET A 82 -10.41 -4.62 -7.32
N HIS A 83 -10.52 -5.79 -6.68
CA HIS A 83 -10.39 -7.05 -7.41
C HIS A 83 -11.62 -7.35 -8.29
N ASP A 84 -12.79 -7.41 -7.65
CA ASP A 84 -14.01 -7.86 -8.30
C ASP A 84 -14.53 -6.81 -9.30
N GLN A 85 -15.25 -7.26 -10.33
CA GLN A 85 -15.95 -6.36 -11.27
C GLN A 85 -17.11 -5.57 -10.63
N THR A 86 -17.46 -5.91 -9.39
CA THR A 86 -18.51 -5.25 -8.62
C THR A 86 -17.99 -4.88 -7.24
N LEU A 87 -18.60 -3.85 -6.64
CA LEU A 87 -18.26 -3.41 -5.29
C LEU A 87 -18.89 -4.30 -4.20
N ASN A 88 -19.69 -5.30 -4.57
CA ASN A 88 -20.62 -5.95 -3.64
C ASN A 88 -19.92 -6.69 -2.50
N ARG A 89 -18.96 -7.56 -2.81
CA ARG A 89 -18.23 -8.36 -1.81
C ARG A 89 -17.45 -7.47 -0.85
N MET A 90 -16.69 -6.52 -1.38
CA MET A 90 -15.80 -5.68 -0.57
C MET A 90 -16.54 -4.55 0.16
N CYS A 91 -17.67 -4.08 -0.35
CA CYS A 91 -18.45 -3.01 0.28
C CYS A 91 -19.70 -3.48 1.04
N GLY A 92 -19.87 -4.79 1.22
CA GLY A 92 -20.99 -5.38 1.95
C GLY A 92 -22.36 -5.02 1.36
N LEU A 93 -22.48 -5.04 0.04
CA LEU A 93 -23.74 -4.69 -0.65
C LEU A 93 -24.53 -5.97 -0.97
N SER A 94 -25.71 -6.10 -0.41
CA SER A 94 -26.68 -7.12 -0.76
C SER A 94 -27.53 -6.69 -1.97
N GLY A 95 -27.98 -7.66 -2.77
CA GLY A 95 -28.87 -7.43 -3.92
C GLY A 95 -28.12 -7.10 -5.21
N LYS A 96 -28.58 -6.06 -5.92
CA LYS A 96 -28.12 -5.78 -7.30
C LYS A 96 -26.62 -5.50 -7.38
N ASN A 97 -25.98 -6.08 -8.39
CA ASN A 97 -24.57 -5.84 -8.70
C ASN A 97 -24.30 -4.36 -9.01
N VAL A 98 -23.35 -3.79 -8.28
CA VAL A 98 -22.86 -2.42 -8.42
C VAL A 98 -21.50 -2.45 -9.10
N TYR A 99 -21.47 -2.13 -10.38
CA TYR A 99 -20.24 -2.16 -11.19
C TYR A 99 -19.52 -0.81 -11.14
N GLN A 100 -18.24 -0.78 -10.74
CA GLN A 100 -17.43 0.44 -10.72
C GLN A 100 -17.33 1.13 -12.09
N LYS A 101 -17.32 0.36 -13.20
CA LYS A 101 -17.33 0.92 -14.57
C LYS A 101 -18.58 1.74 -14.92
N LYS A 102 -19.64 1.63 -14.11
CA LYS A 102 -20.90 2.39 -14.25
C LYS A 102 -21.00 3.58 -13.29
N LEU A 103 -19.99 3.81 -12.46
CA LEU A 103 -19.97 4.87 -11.46
C LEU A 103 -18.81 5.84 -11.72
N THR A 104 -19.04 7.13 -11.51
CA THR A 104 -17.92 8.09 -11.50
C THR A 104 -17.07 7.91 -10.25
N TYR A 105 -15.78 8.25 -10.32
CA TYR A 105 -14.88 8.18 -9.16
C TYR A 105 -15.43 8.90 -7.93
N GLN A 106 -16.00 10.10 -8.11
CA GLN A 106 -16.60 10.88 -7.02
C GLN A 106 -17.79 10.15 -6.36
N LYS A 107 -18.58 9.41 -7.14
CA LYS A 107 -19.69 8.60 -6.60
C LYS A 107 -19.17 7.40 -5.83
N ILE A 108 -18.14 6.74 -6.33
CA ILE A 108 -17.45 5.65 -5.63
C ILE A 108 -16.96 6.17 -4.28
N ARG A 109 -16.20 7.28 -4.30
CA ARG A 109 -15.53 7.87 -3.14
C ARG A 109 -16.46 8.37 -2.04
N SER A 110 -17.64 8.88 -2.41
CA SER A 110 -18.61 9.44 -1.46
C SER A 110 -19.54 8.38 -0.86
N LYS A 111 -19.91 7.35 -1.63
CA LYS A 111 -20.95 6.40 -1.24
C LYS A 111 -20.40 5.06 -0.74
N TYR A 112 -19.26 4.60 -1.23
CA TYR A 112 -18.79 3.23 -1.02
C TYR A 112 -17.47 3.21 -0.24
N HIS A 113 -17.37 2.23 0.66
CA HIS A 113 -16.24 2.01 1.54
C HIS A 113 -16.07 0.50 1.68
N ILE A 114 -14.84 0.05 1.89
CA ILE A 114 -14.51 -1.33 2.19
C ILE A 114 -15.11 -1.66 3.56
N LYS A 115 -15.77 -2.82 3.66
CA LYS A 115 -16.50 -3.29 4.83
C LYS A 115 -16.21 -4.75 5.19
N THR A 116 -15.39 -5.43 4.40
CA THR A 116 -15.03 -6.84 4.60
C THR A 116 -13.51 -6.99 4.50
N GLY A 117 -12.96 -8.01 5.15
CA GLY A 117 -11.51 -8.24 5.27
C GLY A 117 -11.04 -8.23 6.72
N ASN A 118 -9.75 -8.50 6.92
CA ASN A 118 -9.15 -8.62 8.25
C ASN A 118 -9.08 -7.26 8.97
N ASN A 119 -9.35 -7.29 10.28
CA ASN A 119 -9.27 -6.15 11.20
C ASN A 119 -10.06 -4.91 10.76
N ILE A 120 -11.17 -5.09 10.04
CA ILE A 120 -11.95 -3.99 9.43
C ILE A 120 -12.37 -2.94 10.47
N GLU A 121 -12.76 -3.38 11.67
CA GLU A 121 -13.16 -2.56 12.80
C GLU A 121 -12.04 -1.66 13.36
N SER A 122 -10.78 -1.98 13.07
CA SER A 122 -9.63 -1.18 13.52
C SER A 122 -9.39 0.07 12.67
N TYR A 123 -10.10 0.22 11.55
CA TYR A 123 -9.84 1.29 10.57
C TYR A 123 -11.00 2.26 10.43
N THR A 124 -10.65 3.54 10.29
CA THR A 124 -11.64 4.59 10.03
C THR A 124 -12.23 4.46 8.63
N LYS A 125 -13.42 5.01 8.43
CA LYS A 125 -14.05 5.15 7.10
C LYS A 125 -13.15 5.85 6.08
N LYS A 126 -12.30 6.78 6.52
CA LYS A 126 -11.33 7.46 5.64
C LYS A 126 -10.24 6.49 5.14
N GLN A 127 -9.75 5.60 6.00
CA GLN A 127 -8.76 4.58 5.64
C GLN A 127 -9.38 3.48 4.77
N LEU A 128 -10.63 3.12 5.04
CA LEU A 128 -11.40 2.11 4.29
C LEU A 128 -12.10 2.64 3.04
N ARG A 129 -11.61 3.74 2.48
CA ARG A 129 -12.03 4.19 1.16
C ARG A 129 -11.54 3.22 0.09
N ILE A 130 -12.24 3.14 -1.02
CA ILE A 130 -11.70 2.53 -2.24
C ILE A 130 -10.61 3.47 -2.79
N PRO A 131 -9.34 3.04 -2.91
CA PRO A 131 -8.27 3.88 -3.45
C PRO A 131 -8.41 4.09 -4.95
N SER A 132 -7.88 5.21 -5.46
CA SER A 132 -7.51 5.32 -6.87
C SER A 132 -6.03 5.03 -7.07
N LEU A 133 -5.66 4.53 -8.24
CA LEU A 133 -4.26 4.23 -8.57
C LEU A 133 -3.38 5.49 -8.45
N GLU A 134 -3.89 6.65 -8.85
CA GLU A 134 -3.14 7.91 -8.80
C GLU A 134 -2.92 8.45 -7.38
N GLU A 135 -3.67 7.98 -6.39
CA GLU A 135 -3.46 8.34 -4.99
C GLU A 135 -2.45 7.44 -4.30
N GLU A 136 -2.37 6.17 -4.71
CA GLU A 136 -1.38 5.23 -4.15
C GLU A 136 0.04 5.61 -4.57
N ASN A 137 0.24 5.95 -5.85
CA ASN A 137 1.54 6.33 -6.41
C ASN A 137 2.12 7.67 -5.89
N ARG A 138 1.48 8.32 -4.91
CA ARG A 138 1.90 9.63 -4.37
C ARG A 138 2.54 9.56 -2.98
N LYS A 139 2.68 8.36 -2.42
CA LYS A 139 3.36 8.11 -1.15
C LYS A 139 4.69 7.42 -1.38
#